data_AF-A0A969N8H3-F1
#
_entry.id   AF-A0A969N8H3-F1
#
_cell.length_a   1.000
_cell.length_b   1.000
_cell.length_c   1.000
_cell.angle_alpha   90.00
_cell.angle_beta   90.00
_cell.angle_gamma   90.00
#
_symmetry.space_group_name_H-M   'P 1'
#
loop_
_entity.id
_entity.type
_entity.pdbx_description
1 polymer ?
#
loop_
_entity_poly.entity_id
_entity_poly.type
_entity_poly.pdbx_seq_one_letter_code
_entity_poly.pdbx_strand_id
1 'polypeptide(L)'
;MHWDNYFPLFHRLYKNNINRYQFFTHKEGSMFDEMEPMLDEYPIPGLFNLMDYIFDEENSGTYNWIVNIDLDYFFQRIDETDITIRIISFEAIDFFIQKIKPHLNDKITVMTIALSPECCGGWDNSLSLMNYFASKLDIDFKIE
;
A
#
# COMPACT_ATOMS: atom_id res chain seq x y z
N MET A 1 17.24 4.43 -7.56
CA MET A 1 16.11 3.79 -8.26
C MET A 1 14.85 4.51 -7.80
N HIS A 2 14.02 4.94 -8.75
CA HIS A 2 12.95 5.90 -8.55
C HIS A 2 11.70 5.24 -7.96
N TRP A 3 11.03 5.92 -7.03
CA TRP A 3 9.62 5.68 -6.74
C TRP A 3 8.78 6.31 -7.87
N ASP A 4 8.90 5.77 -9.08
CA ASP A 4 8.07 6.16 -10.23
C ASP A 4 6.64 5.60 -10.07
N ASN A 5 6.05 5.77 -8.89
CA ASN A 5 4.61 5.65 -8.76
C ASN A 5 3.95 6.98 -9.15
N TYR A 6 2.62 7.00 -9.17
CA TYR A 6 1.90 8.17 -9.63
C TYR A 6 1.87 9.32 -8.61
N PHE A 7 2.29 9.12 -7.35
CA PHE A 7 2.13 10.11 -6.28
C PHE A 7 2.88 11.44 -6.50
N PRO A 8 4.12 11.48 -7.02
CA PRO A 8 4.80 12.75 -7.26
C PRO A 8 4.10 13.58 -8.33
N LEU A 9 3.63 12.93 -9.39
CA LEU A 9 2.83 13.58 -10.42
C LEU A 9 1.49 14.03 -9.86
N PHE A 10 0.83 13.17 -9.06
CA PHE A 10 -0.44 13.47 -8.42
C PHE A 10 -0.31 14.66 -7.46
N HIS A 11 0.76 14.72 -6.66
CA HIS A 11 1.06 15.84 -5.77
C HIS A 11 1.22 17.13 -6.57
N ARG A 12 2.06 17.13 -7.61
CA ARG A 12 2.30 18.33 -8.43
C ARG A 12 1.01 18.88 -9.07
N LEU A 13 0.10 18.01 -9.47
CA LEU A 13 -1.15 18.40 -10.12
C LEU A 13 -2.29 18.71 -9.14
N TYR A 14 -2.37 17.98 -8.02
CA TYR A 14 -3.55 17.93 -7.15
C TYR A 14 -3.24 18.09 -5.66
N LYS A 15 -2.05 18.55 -5.24
CA LYS A 15 -1.69 18.70 -3.81
C LYS A 15 -2.69 19.49 -2.98
N ASN A 16 -3.37 20.48 -3.57
CA ASN A 16 -4.37 21.29 -2.87
C ASN A 16 -5.63 20.48 -2.51
N ASN A 17 -5.80 19.29 -3.08
CA ASN A 17 -6.87 18.35 -2.78
C ASN A 17 -6.43 17.25 -1.81
N ILE A 18 -5.17 17.23 -1.40
CA ILE A 18 -4.62 16.25 -0.46
C ILE A 18 -4.37 16.93 0.88
N ASN A 19 -4.84 16.31 1.96
CA ASN A 19 -4.58 16.79 3.31
C ASN A 19 -3.23 16.28 3.85
N ARG A 20 -2.97 14.98 3.70
CA ARG A 20 -1.77 14.30 4.22
C ARG A 20 -1.46 13.03 3.42
N TYR A 21 -0.21 12.59 3.47
CA TYR A 21 0.26 11.31 2.96
C TYR A 21 0.66 10.41 4.12
N GLN A 22 0.27 9.14 4.07
CA GLN A 22 0.59 8.13 5.09
C GLN A 22 1.24 6.95 4.38
N PHE A 23 2.56 6.79 4.54
CA PHE A 23 3.34 5.82 3.79
C PHE A 23 3.85 4.69 4.68
N PHE A 24 3.64 3.46 4.21
CA PHE A 24 4.23 2.25 4.76
C PHE A 24 5.17 1.69 3.70
N THR A 25 6.47 1.76 3.94
CA THR A 25 7.49 1.43 2.93
C THR A 25 8.64 0.63 3.57
N HIS A 26 9.48 0.04 2.73
CA HIS A 26 10.80 -0.46 3.14
C HIS A 26 11.87 0.64 3.21
N LYS A 27 11.47 1.91 3.04
CA LYS A 27 12.34 3.10 2.94
C LYS A 27 13.38 3.01 1.81
N GLU A 28 13.10 2.20 0.78
CA GLU A 28 14.00 1.99 -0.35
C GLU A 28 13.66 2.93 -1.51
N GLY A 29 14.47 3.98 -1.71
CA GLY A 29 14.39 4.84 -2.90
C GLY A 29 14.53 6.33 -2.56
N SER A 30 13.94 7.20 -3.37
CA SER A 30 14.04 8.67 -3.24
C SER A 30 12.75 9.34 -2.77
N MET A 31 12.79 10.01 -1.62
CA MET A 31 11.72 10.90 -1.18
C MET A 31 11.65 12.14 -2.09
N PHE A 32 10.44 12.70 -2.25
CA PHE A 32 10.25 13.97 -2.95
C PHE A 32 10.13 15.08 -1.90
N ASP A 33 11.13 15.97 -1.82
CA ASP A 33 11.22 17.03 -0.81
C ASP A 33 9.94 17.89 -0.71
N GLU A 34 9.24 18.10 -1.83
CA GLU A 34 7.98 18.85 -1.89
C GLU A 34 6.85 18.23 -1.04
N MET A 35 6.89 16.92 -0.80
CA MET A 35 5.89 16.16 -0.04
C MET A 35 6.22 16.06 1.45
N GLU A 36 7.48 16.28 1.83
CA GLU A 36 8.00 16.10 3.19
C GLU A 36 7.13 16.78 4.27
N PRO A 37 6.60 18.01 4.07
CA PRO A 37 5.78 18.67 5.11
C PRO A 37 4.44 17.99 5.40
N MET A 38 4.00 17.07 4.52
CA MET A 38 2.70 16.42 4.57
C MET A 38 2.81 14.89 4.73
N LEU A 39 4.04 14.38 4.90
CA LEU A 39 4.35 12.96 4.85
C LEU A 39 4.61 12.40 6.25
N ASP A 40 3.81 11.40 6.62
CA ASP A 40 4.15 10.50 7.71
C ASP A 40 4.60 9.15 7.12
N GLU A 41 5.81 8.70 7.46
CA GLU A 41 6.35 7.40 7.03
C GLU A 41 6.55 6.46 8.22
N TYR A 42 6.01 5.25 8.11
CA TYR A 42 5.98 4.26 9.19
C TYR A 42 6.76 2.99 8.85
N PRO A 43 7.36 2.33 9.86
CA PRO A 43 8.00 1.03 9.67
C PRO A 43 6.95 -0.08 9.47
N ILE A 44 7.39 -1.27 9.05
CA ILE A 44 6.49 -2.42 8.76
C ILE A 44 5.49 -2.73 9.88
N PRO A 45 5.86 -2.77 11.18
CA PRO A 45 4.89 -3.02 12.24
C PRO A 45 3.79 -1.95 12.33
N GLY A 46 4.07 -0.74 11.84
CA GLY A 46 3.10 0.35 11.76
C GLY A 46 1.88 -0.01 10.90
N LEU A 47 2.06 -0.83 9.85
CA LEU A 47 0.96 -1.26 8.98
C LEU A 47 -0.15 -1.95 9.76
N PHE A 48 0.18 -2.63 10.87
CA PHE A 48 -0.81 -3.36 11.66
C PHE A 48 -1.32 -2.52 12.83
N ASN A 49 -0.46 -1.69 13.42
CA ASN A 49 -0.78 -0.98 14.65
C ASN A 49 -1.52 0.35 14.42
N LEU A 50 -1.44 0.92 13.22
CA LEU A 50 -1.92 2.29 12.96
C LEU A 50 -3.20 2.36 12.13
N MET A 51 -3.70 1.25 11.59
CA MET A 51 -4.85 1.29 10.69
C MET A 51 -6.12 1.84 11.35
N ASP A 52 -6.40 1.40 12.57
CA ASP A 52 -7.54 1.92 13.34
C ASP A 52 -7.37 3.43 13.60
N TYR A 53 -6.16 3.86 13.95
CA TYR A 53 -5.84 5.27 14.19
C TYR A 53 -5.98 6.13 12.92
N ILE A 54 -5.56 5.59 11.78
CA ILE A 54 -5.57 6.31 10.50
C ILE A 54 -6.99 6.53 10.01
N PHE A 55 -7.91 5.57 10.18
CA PHE A 55 -9.29 5.69 9.73
C PHE A 55 -10.25 6.30 10.76
N ASP A 56 -9.81 6.49 12.00
CA ASP A 56 -10.58 7.16 13.04
C ASP A 56 -10.87 8.62 12.67
N GLU A 57 -12.14 9.02 12.70
CA GLU A 57 -12.58 10.38 12.38
C GLU A 57 -12.00 11.43 13.33
N GLU A 58 -11.75 11.07 14.59
CA GLU A 58 -11.15 12.01 15.54
C GLU A 58 -9.72 12.40 15.12
N ASN A 59 -9.02 11.51 14.42
CA ASN A 59 -7.62 11.67 14.01
C ASN A 59 -7.45 12.06 12.54
N SER A 60 -8.39 11.64 11.68
CA SER A 60 -8.35 11.84 10.23
C SER A 60 -9.38 12.85 9.73
N GLY A 61 -10.26 13.34 10.60
CA GLY A 61 -11.36 14.22 10.22
C GLY A 61 -12.38 13.52 9.31
N THR A 62 -13.09 14.32 8.53
CA THR A 62 -14.11 13.84 7.59
C THR A 62 -13.56 13.61 6.19
N TYR A 63 -12.23 13.52 6.04
CA TYR A 63 -11.60 13.30 4.74
C TYR A 63 -11.78 11.86 4.26
N ASN A 64 -11.83 11.71 2.94
CA ASN A 64 -11.80 10.41 2.30
C ASN A 64 -10.36 10.03 1.91
N TRP A 65 -10.16 8.73 1.72
CA TRP A 65 -8.85 8.13 1.47
C TRP A 65 -8.71 7.66 0.03
N ILE A 66 -7.51 7.89 -0.51
CA ILE A 66 -6.98 7.22 -1.70
C ILE A 66 -5.97 6.21 -1.17
N VAL A 67 -6.21 4.93 -1.40
CA VAL A 67 -5.34 3.86 -0.88
C VAL A 67 -4.63 3.19 -2.06
N ASN A 68 -3.31 3.21 -2.04
CA ASN A 68 -2.48 2.47 -2.98
C ASN A 68 -1.74 1.36 -2.26
N ILE A 69 -1.93 0.12 -2.71
CA ILE A 69 -1.25 -1.06 -2.19
C ILE A 69 -0.31 -1.54 -3.28
N ASP A 70 0.99 -1.44 -3.05
CA ASP A 70 1.96 -2.17 -3.87
C ASP A 70 2.13 -3.58 -3.30
N LEU A 71 1.98 -4.60 -4.14
CA LEU A 71 2.16 -5.98 -3.68
C LEU A 71 3.62 -6.28 -3.34
N ASP A 72 4.57 -5.53 -3.90
CA ASP A 72 5.99 -5.71 -3.56
C ASP A 72 6.31 -5.42 -2.10
N TYR A 73 5.51 -4.60 -1.43
CA TYR A 73 5.64 -4.32 0.00
C TYR A 73 5.66 -5.58 0.87
N PHE A 74 4.95 -6.63 0.44
CA PHE A 74 4.87 -7.89 1.20
C PHE A 74 6.07 -8.81 0.96
N PHE A 75 6.96 -8.43 0.04
CA PHE A 75 8.14 -9.18 -0.36
C PHE A 75 9.42 -8.42 -0.03
N GLN A 76 10.53 -9.16 0.01
CA GLN A 76 11.86 -8.60 0.11
C GLN A 76 12.82 -9.44 -0.73
N ARG A 77 13.65 -8.75 -1.52
CA ARG A 77 14.79 -9.36 -2.21
C ARG A 77 15.92 -9.58 -1.19
N ILE A 78 16.50 -10.76 -1.20
CA ILE A 78 17.68 -11.06 -0.38
C ILE A 78 18.89 -10.40 -1.05
N ASP A 79 19.59 -9.56 -0.27
CA ASP A 79 20.78 -8.83 -0.70
C ASP A 79 21.77 -9.72 -1.45
N GLU A 80 22.34 -9.18 -2.54
CA GLU A 80 23.34 -9.84 -3.39
C GLU A 80 22.86 -11.14 -4.07
N THR A 81 21.54 -11.42 -4.08
CA THR A 81 20.96 -12.58 -4.78
C THR A 81 19.80 -12.17 -5.68
N ASP A 82 19.33 -13.08 -6.54
CA ASP A 82 18.07 -12.94 -7.29
C ASP A 82 16.88 -13.58 -6.57
N ILE A 83 17.03 -13.91 -5.29
CA ILE A 83 15.98 -14.56 -4.50
C ILE A 83 15.12 -13.48 -3.86
N THR A 84 13.82 -13.57 -4.10
CA THR A 84 12.80 -12.77 -3.42
C THR A 84 11.93 -13.67 -2.57
N ILE A 85 11.68 -13.26 -1.32
CA ILE A 85 10.84 -13.99 -0.37
C ILE A 85 9.69 -13.11 0.11
N ARG A 86 8.54 -13.74 0.41
CA ARG A 86 7.46 -13.04 1.10
C ARG A 86 7.80 -12.94 2.59
N ILE A 87 7.93 -11.72 3.09
CA ILE A 87 8.32 -11.46 4.50
C ILE A 87 7.11 -11.21 5.40
N ILE A 88 5.94 -10.91 4.83
CA ILE A 88 4.69 -10.75 5.57
C ILE A 88 3.83 -12.00 5.39
N SER A 89 3.38 -12.58 6.50
CA SER A 89 2.59 -13.81 6.49
C SER A 89 1.15 -13.54 6.03
N PHE A 90 0.45 -14.60 5.61
CA PHE A 90 -0.97 -14.47 5.24
C PHE A 90 -1.85 -14.08 6.43
N GLU A 91 -1.49 -14.47 7.65
CA GLU A 91 -2.20 -14.07 8.87
C GLU A 91 -2.09 -12.56 9.11
N ALA A 92 -0.90 -11.99 8.89
CA ALA A 92 -0.69 -10.54 8.99
C ALA A 92 -1.43 -9.78 7.88
N ILE A 93 -1.43 -10.32 6.65
CA ILE A 93 -2.22 -9.78 5.53
C ILE A 93 -3.72 -9.84 5.85
N ASP A 94 -4.22 -10.95 6.40
CA ASP A 94 -5.62 -11.09 6.82
C ASP A 94 -6.00 -10.03 7.84
N PHE A 95 -5.15 -9.79 8.83
CA PHE A 95 -5.37 -8.74 9.82
C PHE A 95 -5.47 -7.36 9.15
N PHE A 96 -4.52 -7.01 8.27
CA PHE A 96 -4.54 -5.77 7.51
C PHE A 96 -5.82 -5.62 6.67
N ILE A 97 -6.21 -6.66 5.92
CA ILE A 97 -7.43 -6.65 5.11
C ILE A 97 -8.67 -6.49 5.99
N GLN A 98 -8.75 -7.16 7.14
CA GLN A 98 -9.86 -7.00 8.08
C GLN A 98 -9.99 -5.56 8.60
N LYS A 99 -8.87 -4.84 8.75
CA LYS A 99 -8.89 -3.42 9.15
C LYS A 99 -9.34 -2.50 8.02
N ILE A 100 -8.97 -2.80 6.78
CA ILE A 100 -9.31 -1.94 5.63
C ILE A 100 -10.72 -2.19 5.09
N LYS A 101 -11.18 -3.45 5.10
CA LYS A 101 -12.42 -3.86 4.41
C LYS A 101 -13.67 -3.10 4.85
N PRO A 102 -13.88 -2.80 6.15
CA PRO A 102 -15.01 -1.97 6.59
C PRO A 102 -15.00 -0.58 5.93
N HIS A 103 -13.82 -0.08 5.56
CA HIS A 103 -13.63 1.27 5.07
C HIS A 103 -13.81 1.45 3.55
N LEU A 104 -13.96 0.34 2.81
CA LEU A 104 -14.03 0.35 1.35
C LEU A 104 -15.27 1.07 0.80
N ASN A 105 -16.36 1.13 1.58
CA ASN A 105 -17.65 1.67 1.13
C ASN A 105 -18.04 3.00 1.80
N ASP A 106 -17.23 3.53 2.73
CA ASP A 106 -17.54 4.74 3.50
C ASP A 106 -16.42 5.81 3.43
N LYS A 107 -15.15 5.42 3.54
CA LYS A 107 -14.01 6.31 3.72
C LYS A 107 -13.04 6.24 2.55
N ILE A 108 -12.84 5.07 1.96
CA ILE A 108 -11.92 4.89 0.84
C ILE A 108 -12.67 5.22 -0.46
N THR A 109 -12.29 6.32 -1.11
CA THR A 109 -12.86 6.72 -2.40
C THR A 109 -12.34 5.86 -3.55
N VAL A 110 -11.07 5.46 -3.48
CA VAL A 110 -10.45 4.59 -4.47
C VAL A 110 -9.36 3.76 -3.80
N MET A 111 -9.30 2.49 -4.20
CA MET A 111 -8.21 1.59 -3.87
C MET A 111 -7.57 1.10 -5.15
N THR A 112 -6.25 1.25 -5.24
CA THR A 112 -5.43 0.66 -6.30
C THR A 112 -4.56 -0.44 -5.69
N ILE A 113 -4.44 -1.55 -6.41
CA ILE A 113 -3.52 -2.64 -6.07
C ILE A 113 -2.59 -2.83 -7.26
N ALA A 114 -1.29 -2.58 -7.07
CA ALA A 114 -0.29 -2.71 -8.13
C ALA A 114 0.32 -4.11 -8.10
N LEU A 115 0.29 -4.79 -9.25
CA LEU A 115 1.05 -6.01 -9.47
C LEU A 115 2.51 -5.63 -9.75
N SER A 116 3.45 -6.34 -9.13
CA SER A 116 4.88 -6.04 -9.24
C SER A 116 5.69 -7.35 -9.34
N PRO A 117 5.53 -8.12 -10.44
CA PRO A 117 6.11 -9.45 -10.58
C PRO A 117 7.65 -9.44 -10.48
N GLU A 118 8.31 -8.39 -10.96
CA GLU A 118 9.77 -8.23 -10.86
C GLU A 118 10.23 -8.12 -9.41
N CYS A 119 9.42 -7.49 -8.54
CA CYS A 119 9.72 -7.31 -7.13
C CYS A 119 9.14 -8.42 -6.24
N CYS A 120 8.21 -9.24 -6.76
CA CYS A 120 7.60 -10.37 -6.05
C CYS A 120 8.33 -11.71 -6.30
N GLY A 121 9.40 -11.73 -7.11
CA GLY A 121 10.09 -12.97 -7.50
C GLY A 121 9.36 -13.78 -8.58
N GLY A 122 8.58 -13.11 -9.42
CA GLY A 122 7.86 -13.68 -10.55
C GLY A 122 6.35 -13.43 -10.52
N TRP A 123 5.73 -13.64 -11.68
CA TRP A 123 4.29 -13.52 -11.87
C TRP A 123 3.50 -14.43 -10.93
N ASP A 124 3.91 -15.68 -10.75
CA ASP A 124 3.19 -16.62 -9.89
C ASP A 124 3.00 -16.10 -8.47
N ASN A 125 4.03 -15.46 -7.90
CA ASN A 125 3.96 -14.87 -6.56
C ASN A 125 3.05 -13.63 -6.52
N SER A 126 3.23 -12.70 -7.48
CA SER A 126 2.42 -11.47 -7.54
C SER A 126 0.93 -11.80 -7.77
N LEU A 127 0.64 -12.77 -8.64
CA LEU A 127 -0.72 -13.21 -8.95
C LEU A 127 -1.34 -14.02 -7.82
N SER A 128 -0.57 -14.89 -7.17
CA SER A 128 -1.03 -15.62 -5.99
C SER A 128 -1.44 -14.66 -4.87
N LEU A 129 -0.63 -13.63 -4.60
CA LEU A 129 -0.99 -12.62 -3.61
C LEU A 129 -2.18 -11.77 -4.06
N MET A 130 -2.26 -11.35 -5.33
CA MET A 130 -3.42 -10.63 -5.83
C MET A 130 -4.71 -11.42 -5.71
N ASN A 131 -4.70 -12.71 -6.09
CA ASN A 131 -5.85 -13.60 -5.95
C ASN A 131 -6.26 -13.75 -4.49
N TYR A 132 -5.28 -13.80 -3.57
CA TYR A 132 -5.54 -13.80 -2.14
C TYR A 132 -6.26 -12.52 -1.71
N PHE A 133 -5.73 -11.34 -2.06
CA PHE A 133 -6.37 -10.05 -1.82
C PHE A 133 -7.79 -9.98 -2.41
N ALA A 134 -7.95 -10.36 -3.67
CA ALA A 134 -9.22 -10.36 -4.37
C ALA A 134 -10.27 -11.22 -3.64
N SER A 135 -9.88 -12.43 -3.23
CA SER A 135 -10.78 -13.33 -2.48
C SER A 135 -11.23 -12.77 -1.14
N LYS A 136 -10.36 -12.01 -0.45
CA LYS A 136 -10.65 -11.45 0.88
C LYS A 136 -11.40 -10.12 0.81
N LEU A 137 -11.19 -9.35 -0.25
CA LEU A 137 -11.83 -8.07 -0.51
C LEU A 137 -13.12 -8.21 -1.35
N ASP A 138 -13.51 -9.43 -1.73
CA ASP A 138 -14.66 -9.74 -2.58
C ASP A 138 -14.59 -9.06 -3.97
N ILE A 139 -13.39 -8.99 -4.55
CA ILE A 139 -13.13 -8.42 -5.88
C ILE A 139 -13.19 -9.55 -6.92
N ASP A 140 -13.98 -9.38 -7.97
CA ASP A 140 -13.95 -10.28 -9.14
C ASP A 140 -12.72 -9.98 -10.00
N PHE A 141 -11.58 -10.54 -9.62
CA PHE A 141 -10.33 -10.41 -10.34
C PHE A 141 -10.15 -11.58 -11.31
N LYS A 142 -9.92 -11.27 -12.59
CA LYS A 142 -9.59 -12.23 -13.64
C LYS A 142 -8.45 -11.69 -14.49
N ILE A 143 -7.52 -12.57 -14.83
CA ILE A 143 -6.49 -12.30 -15.84
C ILE A 143 -6.90 -13.07 -17.09
N GLU A 144 -6.96 -12.36 -18.21
CA GLU A 144 -7.21 -12.91 -19.55
C GLU A 144 -5.92 -13.42 -20.20
#